data_AF-Q6LVT7-F1
#
_entry.id   AF-Q6LVT7-F1
#
_cell.length_a   1.000
_cell.length_b   1.000
_cell.length_c   1.000
_cell.angle_alpha   90.00
_cell.angle_beta   90.00
_cell.angle_gamma   90.00
#
_symmetry.space_group_name_H-M   'P 1'
#
loop_
_entity.id
_entity.type
_entity.pdbx_description
1 polymer ?
#
loop_
_entity_poly.entity_id
_entity_poly.type
_entity_poly.pdbx_seq_one_letter_code
_entity_poly.pdbx_strand_id
1 'polypeptide(L)' 'MNQSIHAHTVLNLLLAEDAEYTLASLKHAVEAEYGEGVRFYTCSQQDLTFDALLSFLLDRQKVVLQGDMITANRERMCSH' A
#
# COMPACT_ATOMS: atom_id res chain seq x y z
N MET A 1 -5.84 13.73 -15.49
CA MET A 1 -6.33 13.88 -14.11
C MET A 1 -5.42 13.07 -13.22
N ASN A 2 -4.65 13.70 -12.32
CA ASN A 2 -3.70 12.98 -11.46
C ASN A 2 -4.47 12.17 -10.41
N GLN A 3 -4.78 10.92 -10.76
CA GLN A 3 -5.39 9.94 -9.88
C GLN A 3 -4.34 9.55 -8.84
N SER A 4 -4.22 10.37 -7.80
CA SER A 4 -3.44 10.00 -6.63
C SER A 4 -4.21 8.91 -5.91
N ILE A 5 -3.53 7.84 -5.49
CA ILE A 5 -4.16 6.72 -4.81
C ILE A 5 -3.97 6.85 -3.31
N HIS A 6 -5.07 6.69 -2.56
CA HIS A 6 -5.00 6.74 -1.11
C HIS A 6 -4.35 5.47 -0.58
N ALA A 7 -3.46 5.62 0.40
CA ALA A 7 -2.76 4.50 1.05
C ALA A 7 -3.70 3.37 1.52
N HIS A 8 -4.91 3.73 1.95
CA HIS A 8 -5.91 2.74 2.39
C HIS A 8 -6.35 1.79 1.26
N THR A 9 -6.29 2.17 -0.01
CA THR A 9 -6.65 1.26 -1.10
C THR A 9 -5.70 0.06 -1.15
N VAL A 10 -4.39 0.32 -1.07
CA VAL A 10 -3.35 -0.72 -1.03
C VAL A 10 -3.49 -1.58 0.23
N LEU A 11 -3.80 -0.96 1.37
CA LEU A 11 -4.02 -1.69 2.62
C LEU A 11 -5.26 -2.59 2.56
N ASN A 12 -6.35 -2.18 1.92
CA ASN A 12 -7.52 -3.03 1.72
C ASN A 12 -7.22 -4.23 0.83
N LEU A 13 -6.41 -4.05 -0.23
CA LEU A 13 -5.95 -5.17 -1.07
C LEU A 13 -5.20 -6.21 -0.23
N LEU A 14 -4.33 -5.77 0.67
CA LEU A 14 -3.57 -6.64 1.58
C LEU A 14 -4.41 -7.28 2.71
N LEU A 15 -5.61 -6.76 2.96
CA LEU A 15 -6.55 -7.30 3.97
C LEU A 15 -7.55 -8.30 3.40
N ALA A 16 -7.62 -8.45 2.08
CA ALA A 16 -8.49 -9.46 1.50
C ALA A 16 -8.05 -10.85 2.00
N GLU A 17 -9.00 -11.70 2.40
CA GLU A 17 -8.72 -12.95 3.12
C GLU A 17 -7.84 -13.96 2.34
N ASP A 18 -7.64 -13.74 1.03
CA ASP A 18 -6.83 -14.57 0.13
C ASP A 18 -5.64 -13.81 -0.51
N ALA A 19 -5.32 -12.61 -0.01
CA ALA A 19 -4.32 -11.74 -0.62
C ALA A 19 -2.89 -12.04 -0.14
N GLU A 20 -2.24 -13.02 -0.78
CA GLU A 20 -0.81 -13.28 -0.63
C GLU A 20 0.01 -12.40 -1.58
N TYR A 21 0.05 -11.09 -1.31
CA TYR A 21 0.90 -10.20 -2.09
C TYR A 21 2.32 -10.17 -1.52
N THR A 22 3.31 -10.23 -2.41
CA THR A 22 4.69 -9.82 -2.12
C THR A 22 4.86 -8.35 -2.49
N LEU A 23 5.97 -7.73 -2.07
CA LEU A 23 6.29 -6.35 -2.47
C LEU A 23 6.30 -6.19 -4.00
N ALA A 24 6.88 -7.15 -4.71
CA ALA A 24 6.94 -7.15 -6.16
C ALA A 24 5.56 -7.33 -6.79
N SER A 25 4.77 -8.31 -6.33
CA SER A 25 3.43 -8.55 -6.88
C SER A 25 2.47 -7.39 -6.60
N LEU A 26 2.53 -6.79 -5.41
CA LEU A 26 1.69 -5.64 -5.05
C LEU A 26 2.03 -4.44 -5.93
N LYS A 27 3.33 -4.14 -6.10
CA LYS A 27 3.78 -3.07 -6.97
C LYS A 27 3.28 -3.28 -8.40
N HIS A 28 3.44 -4.50 -8.91
CA HIS A 28 3.05 -4.83 -10.28
C HIS A 28 1.53 -4.77 -10.48
N ALA A 29 0.74 -5.23 -9.50
CA ALA A 29 -0.72 -5.13 -9.53
C ALA A 29 -1.18 -3.68 -9.55
N VAL A 30 -0.57 -2.83 -8.71
CA VAL A 30 -0.85 -1.40 -8.68
C VAL A 30 -0.44 -0.72 -10.00
N GLU A 31 0.74 -1.00 -10.53
CA GLU A 31 1.18 -0.45 -11.82
C GLU A 31 0.29 -0.92 -12.98
N ALA A 32 -0.25 -2.15 -12.91
CA ALA A 32 -1.19 -2.67 -13.89
C ALA A 32 -2.59 -2.03 -13.80
N GLU A 33 -3.11 -1.78 -12.60
CA GLU A 33 -4.41 -1.13 -12.40
C GLU A 33 -4.38 0.39 -12.65
N TYR A 34 -3.35 1.06 -12.16
CA TYR A 34 -3.30 2.53 -12.10
C TYR A 34 -2.30 3.16 -13.07
N GLY A 35 -1.43 2.35 -13.67
CA GLY A 35 -0.38 2.79 -14.60
C GLY A 35 0.99 2.89 -13.95
N GLU A 36 2.01 2.75 -14.79
CA GLU A 36 3.42 2.91 -14.41
C GLU A 36 3.66 4.34 -13.89
N GLY A 37 4.19 4.45 -12.67
CA GLY A 37 4.46 5.76 -12.04
C GLY A 37 3.29 6.39 -11.28
N VAL A 38 2.28 5.60 -10.91
CA VAL A 38 1.22 6.05 -10.00
C VAL A 38 1.79 6.64 -8.71
N ARG A 39 1.18 7.75 -8.27
CA ARG A 39 1.51 8.46 -7.03
C ARG A 39 0.51 8.14 -5.95
N PHE A 40 1.00 8.01 -4.73
CA PHE A 40 0.21 7.73 -3.55
C PHE A 40 0.19 8.92 -2.61
N TYR A 41 -0.84 8.94 -1.77
CA TYR A 41 -0.92 9.87 -0.67
C TYR A 41 -1.48 9.18 0.56
N THR A 42 -1.02 9.65 1.71
CA THR A 42 -1.54 9.33 3.03
C THR A 42 -2.27 10.57 3.57
N CYS A 43 -2.99 10.43 4.67
CA CYS A 43 -3.67 11.56 5.31
C CYS A 43 -2.72 12.73 5.69
N SER A 44 -1.40 12.50 5.76
CA SER A 44 -0.42 13.51 6.16
C SER A 44 0.68 13.77 5.12
N GLN A 45 0.78 12.98 4.06
CA GLN A 45 1.82 13.11 3.02
C GLN A 45 1.22 12.86 1.64
N GLN A 46 1.71 13.56 0.62
CA GLN A 46 1.21 13.45 -0.76
C GLN A 46 2.38 13.21 -1.73
N ASP A 47 2.07 12.81 -2.96
CA ASP A 47 3.03 12.58 -4.04
C ASP A 47 4.09 11.50 -3.74
N LEU A 48 3.73 10.52 -2.91
CA LEU A 48 4.60 9.41 -2.54
C LEU A 48 4.73 8.40 -3.68
N THR A 49 5.93 7.85 -3.87
CA THR A 49 6.13 6.66 -4.69
C THR A 49 5.71 5.41 -3.92
N PHE A 50 5.57 4.27 -4.60
CA PHE A 50 5.23 3.00 -3.95
C PHE A 50 6.21 2.65 -2.82
N ASP A 51 7.53 2.75 -3.08
CA ASP A 51 8.57 2.53 -2.06
C ASP A 51 8.47 3.48 -0.86
N ALA A 52 8.20 4.77 -1.11
CA ALA A 52 8.06 5.76 -0.04
C ALA A 52 6.79 5.51 0.79
N LEU A 53 5.68 5.19 0.13
CA LEU A 53 4.44 4.77 0.79
C LEU A 53 4.68 3.53 1.65
N LEU A 54 5.31 2.52 1.09
CA LEU A 54 5.57 1.26 1.75
C LEU A 54 6.46 1.44 2.99
N SER A 55 7.57 2.17 2.86
CA SER A 55 8.44 2.49 4.00
C SER A 55 7.67 3.22 5.11
N PHE A 56 6.79 4.15 4.75
CA PHE A 56 5.95 4.85 5.71
C PHE A 56 4.95 3.91 6.40
N LEU A 57 4.34 2.97 5.68
CA LEU A 57 3.42 1.99 6.25
C LEU A 57 4.15 1.01 7.18
N LEU A 58 5.37 0.59 6.83
CA LEU A 58 6.21 -0.29 7.64
C LEU A 58 6.66 0.40 8.93
N ASP A 59 7.12 1.66 8.84
CA ASP A 59 7.50 2.47 10.01
C ASP A 59 6.35 2.59 11.01
N ARG A 60 5.13 2.82 10.50
CA ARG A 60 3.92 2.91 11.31
C ARG A 60 3.38 1.56 11.79
N GLN A 61 4.02 0.45 11.42
CA GLN A 61 3.54 -0.93 11.62
C GLN A 61 2.10 -1.13 11.11
N LYS A 62 1.70 -0.37 10.09
CA LYS A 62 0.42 -0.53 9.38
C LYS A 62 0.47 -1.71 8.41
N VAL A 63 1.67 -2.04 7.92
CA VAL A 63 1.96 -3.28 7.21
C VAL A 63 3.11 -4.01 7.91
N VAL A 64 3.13 -5.31 7.75
CA VAL A 64 4.13 -6.21 8.33
C VAL A 64 4.61 -7.14 7.21
N LEU A 65 5.92 -7.25 7.10
CA LEU A 65 6.58 -8.21 6.22
C LEU A 65 6.73 -9.53 6.98
N GLN A 66 6.13 -10.58 6.44
CA GLN A 66 6.18 -11.93 6.98
C GLN A 66 6.95 -12.81 5.99
N GLY A 67 8.28 -12.77 6.09
CA GLY A 67 9.17 -13.37 5.07
C GLY A 67 9.11 -12.57 3.77
N ASP A 68 8.72 -13.22 2.68
CA ASP A 68 8.53 -12.62 1.35
C ASP A 68 7.15 -11.96 1.16
N MET A 69 6.21 -12.27 2.05
CA MET A 69 4.83 -11.77 1.96
C MET A 69 4.67 -10.47 2.75
N ILE A 70 3.85 -9.57 2.23
CA ILE A 70 3.40 -8.38 2.93
C ILE A 70 1.94 -8.58 3.34
N THR A 71 1.62 -8.25 4.58
CA THR A 71 0.24 -8.20 5.05
C THR A 71 -0.02 -6.88 5.77
N ALA A 72 -1.28 -6.44 5.78
CA ALA A 72 -1.66 -5.20 6.41
C ALA A 72 -2.32 -5.46 7.78
N ASN A 73 -2.00 -4.61 8.75
CA ASN A 73 -2.55 -4.68 10.09
C ASN A 73 -3.81 -3.80 10.18
N ARG A 74 -4.99 -4.41 10.08
CA ARG A 74 -6.29 -3.74 10.20
C ARG A 74 -6.48 -2.99 11.52
N GLU A 75 -5.91 -3.48 12.62
CA GLU A 75 -6.05 -2.86 13.94
C GLU A 75 -5.30 -1.53 14.04
N ARG A 76 -4.31 -1.31 13.16
CA ARG A 76 -3.51 -0.07 13.10
C ARG A 76 -3.91 0.85 11.96
N MET A 77 -4.99 0.52 11.24
CA MET A 77 -5.58 1.39 10.23
C MET A 77 -6.38 2.52 10.88
N CYS A 78 -6.38 3.68 10.23
CA CYS A 78 -7.17 4.81 10.72
C CYS A 78 -8.59 4.63 10.18
N SER A 79 -9.61 4.66 11.03
CA SER A 79 -11.03 4.56 10.64
C SER A 79 -11.59 5.85 10.03
N HIS A 80 -10.78 6.60 9.28
CA HIS A 80 -11.14 7.93 8.79
C HIS A 80 -11.84 7.88 7.44
#